data_AF-A0A2V9VW38-F1
#
_entry.id   AF-A0A2V9VW38-F1
#
_cell.length_a   1.000
_cell.length_b   1.000
_cell.length_c   1.000
_cell.angle_alpha   90.00
_cell.angle_beta   90.00
_cell.angle_gamma   90.00
#
_symmetry.space_group_name_H-M   'P 1'
#
loop_
_entity.id
_entity.type
_entity.pdbx_description
1 polymer ?
#
loop_
_entity_poly.entity_id
_entity_poly.type
_entity_poly.pdbx_seq_one_letter_code
_entity_poly.pdbx_strand_id
1 'polypeptide(L)' 'MVCGSAVAERTRALNFSDGVLWVEVAGPRWRAELQALAPRYLAAINRYTTEPVRRIEFVMAHQESANRNAR' A
#
# COMPACT_ATOMS: atom_id res chain seq x y z
N MET A 1 12.72 4.68 17.68
CA MET A 1 12.36 4.05 16.40
C MET A 1 10.85 4.15 16.24
N VAL A 2 10.33 5.30 15.80
CA VAL A 2 8.89 5.49 15.56
C VAL A 2 8.68 5.30 14.06
N CYS A 3 8.58 4.04 13.66
CA CYS A 3 8.16 3.70 12.31
C CYS A 3 6.63 3.82 12.27
N GLY A 4 6.12 4.91 11.70
CA GLY A 4 4.92 4.86 10.85
C GLY A 4 3.61 4.32 11.41
N SER A 5 3.20 4.61 12.65
CA SER A 5 1.82 4.32 13.08
C SER A 5 0.79 4.99 12.15
N ALA A 6 1.10 6.22 11.70
CA ALA A 6 0.29 6.93 10.71
C ALA A 6 0.24 6.22 9.35
N VAL A 7 1.26 5.43 9.00
CA VAL A 7 1.29 4.62 7.77
C VAL A 7 0.41 3.40 7.98
N ALA A 8 0.62 2.64 9.06
CA ALA A 8 -0.15 1.44 9.35
C ALA A 8 -1.67 1.69 9.47
N GLU A 9 -2.09 2.83 10.01
CA GLU A 9 -3.51 3.18 10.11
C GLU A 9 -4.12 3.69 8.79
N ARG A 10 -3.29 4.07 7.81
CA ARG A 10 -3.74 4.69 6.54
C ARG A 10 -3.38 3.88 5.30
N THR A 11 -2.69 2.77 5.48
CA THR A 11 -2.32 1.83 4.42
C THR A 11 -2.85 0.46 4.74
N ARG A 12 -3.66 -0.10 3.83
CA ARG A 12 -4.18 -1.46 3.97
C ARG A 12 -3.57 -2.34 2.90
N ALA A 13 -2.91 -3.43 3.31
CA ALA A 13 -2.49 -4.45 2.36
C ALA A 13 -3.74 -5.15 1.81
N LEU A 14 -3.97 -5.04 0.51
CA LEU A 14 -5.11 -5.65 -0.16
C LEU A 14 -4.83 -7.10 -0.52
N ASN A 15 -3.69 -7.32 -1.19
CA ASN A 15 -3.32 -8.64 -1.68
C ASN A 15 -1.82 -8.73 -1.93
N PHE A 16 -1.30 -9.95 -1.97
CA PHE A 16 0.05 -10.26 -2.43
C PHE A 16 -0.04 -11.45 -3.39
N SER A 17 0.38 -11.25 -4.63
CA SER A 17 0.35 -12.30 -5.66
C SER A 17 1.43 -12.04 -6.70
N ASP A 18 2.09 -13.10 -7.17
CA ASP A 18 3.19 -13.04 -8.15
C ASP A 18 4.37 -12.11 -7.75
N GLY A 19 4.58 -11.91 -6.44
CA GLY A 19 5.59 -10.98 -5.94
C GLY A 19 5.17 -9.51 -6.03
N VAL A 20 3.91 -9.20 -6.33
CA VAL A 20 3.37 -7.84 -6.30
C VAL A 20 2.52 -7.66 -5.05
N LEU A 21 2.89 -6.68 -4.22
CA LEU A 21 2.13 -6.30 -3.03
C LEU A 21 1.22 -5.11 -3.38
N TRP A 22 -0.09 -5.30 -3.32
CA TRP A 22 -1.06 -4.22 -3.50
C TRP A 22 -1.38 -3.57 -2.17
N VAL A 23 -1.12 -2.27 -2.07
CA VAL A 23 -1.35 -1.48 -0.87
C VAL A 23 -2.34 -0.38 -1.21
N GLU A 24 -3.48 -0.38 -0.52
CA GLU A 24 -4.45 0.68 -0.56
C GLU A 24 -4.00 1.88 0.26
N VAL A 25 -4.08 3.07 -0.30
CA VAL A 25 -3.72 4.34 0.35
C VAL A 25 -4.88 5.34 0.30
N ALA A 26 -5.06 6.10 1.37
CA ALA A 26 -6.19 7.02 1.53
C ALA A 26 -6.13 8.30 0.66
N GLY A 27 -5.07 8.53 -0.13
CA GLY A 27 -5.02 9.70 -1.03
C GLY A 27 -3.72 9.92 -1.81
N PRO A 28 -3.71 10.88 -2.75
CA PRO A 28 -2.62 11.09 -3.70
C PRO A 28 -1.33 11.62 -3.07
N ARG A 29 -1.44 12.48 -2.05
CA ARG A 29 -0.27 12.97 -1.29
C ARG A 29 0.44 11.81 -0.58
N TRP A 30 -0.33 10.89 -0.02
CA TRP A 30 0.18 9.69 0.64
C TRP A 30 0.83 8.72 -0.34
N ARG A 31 0.24 8.56 -1.53
CA ARG A 31 0.85 7.79 -2.61
C ARG A 31 2.24 8.31 -2.98
N ALA A 32 2.42 9.63 -3.10
CA ALA A 32 3.71 10.22 -3.47
C ALA A 32 4.79 9.98 -2.40
N GLU A 33 4.45 10.21 -1.13
CA GLU A 33 5.34 9.95 0.01
C GLU A 33 5.72 8.45 0.09
N LEU A 34 4.74 7.56 -0.09
CA LEU A 34 4.96 6.12 -0.07
C LEU A 34 5.74 5.63 -1.28
N GLN A 35 5.56 6.22 -2.45
CA GLN A 35 6.37 5.92 -3.63
C GLN A 35 7.84 6.28 -3.40
N ALA A 36 8.13 7.42 -2.76
CA ALA A 36 9.49 7.79 -2.39
C ALA A 36 10.12 6.80 -1.39
N LEU A 37 9.31 6.19 -0.52
CA LEU A 37 9.73 5.20 0.46
C LEU A 37 9.65 3.75 -0.02
N ALA A 38 9.04 3.49 -1.18
CA ALA A 38 8.80 2.17 -1.74
C ALA A 38 10.04 1.26 -1.79
N PRO A 39 11.21 1.70 -2.29
CA PRO A 39 12.41 0.84 -2.30
C PRO A 39 12.90 0.47 -0.89
N ARG A 40 12.73 1.37 0.09
CA ARG A 40 13.11 1.10 1.49
C ARG A 40 12.15 0.11 2.15
N TYR A 41 10.84 0.26 1.89
CA TYR A 41 9.84 -0.70 2.36
C TYR A 41 10.03 -2.07 1.71
N LEU A 42 10.27 -2.14 0.40
CA LEU A 42 10.53 -3.39 -0.30
C LEU A 42 11.75 -4.11 0.28
N ALA A 43 12.85 -3.39 0.54
CA ALA A 43 14.03 -3.96 1.19
C ALA A 43 13.76 -4.45 2.62
N ALA A 44 12.92 -3.75 3.39
CA ALA A 44 12.52 -4.18 4.72
C ALA A 44 11.62 -5.41 4.67
N ILE A 45 10.59 -5.43 3.81
CA ILE A 45 9.64 -6.54 3.66
C ILE A 45 10.37 -7.81 3.19
N ASN A 46 11.28 -7.69 2.22
CA ASN A 46 12.09 -8.82 1.74
C ASN A 46 13.04 -9.40 2.80
N ARG A 47 13.29 -8.70 3.91
CA ARG A 47 14.02 -9.29 5.05
C ARG A 47 13.16 -10.22 5.91
N TYR A 48 11.84 -10.06 5.88
CA TYR A 48 10.92 -10.78 6.76
C TYR A 48 10.05 -11.79 6.03
N THR A 49 10.06 -11.80 4.70
CA THR A 49 9.24 -12.71 3.90
C THR A 49 10.12 -13.72 3.17
N THR A 50 9.60 -14.94 3.02
CA THR A 50 10.29 -16.04 2.32
C THR A 50 10.16 -15.90 0.80
N GLU A 51 9.12 -15.22 0.32
CA GLU A 51 8.86 -14.98 -1.10
C GLU A 51 9.21 -13.55 -1.52
N PRO A 52 10.18 -13.33 -2.42
CA PRO A 52 10.64 -11.98 -2.74
C PRO A 52 9.51 -11.13 -3.36
N VAL A 53 9.18 -10.04 -2.68
CA VAL A 53 8.36 -8.96 -3.22
C VAL A 53 9.18 -8.25 -4.30
N ARG A 54 8.70 -8.34 -5.54
CA ARG A 54 9.26 -7.71 -6.74
C ARG A 54 8.83 -6.26 -6.87
N ARG A 55 7.61 -5.93 -6.47
CA ARG A 55 7.05 -4.57 -6.59
C ARG A 55 5.95 -4.31 -5.55
N ILE A 56 5.83 -3.05 -5.15
CA ILE A 56 4.71 -2.56 -4.34
C ILE A 56 3.87 -1.64 -5.22
N GLU A 57 2.61 -2.01 -5.43
CA GLU A 57 1.63 -1.23 -6.19
C GLU A 57 0.72 -0.49 -5.21
N PHE A 58 0.75 0.84 -5.26
CA PHE A 58 -0.11 1.68 -4.44
C PHE A 58 -1.38 2.03 -5.20
N VAL A 59 -2.50 1.47 -4.76
CA VAL A 59 -3.84 1.79 -5.26
C VAL A 59 -4.51 2.77 -4.31
N MET A 60 -5.20 3.78 -4.84
CA MET A 60 -5.98 4.67 -3.99
C MET A 60 -7.27 3.96 -3.61
N ALA A 61 -7.67 4.04 -2.34
CA ALA A 61 -9.01 3.63 -1.94
C ALA A 61 -9.98 4.42 -2.81
N HIS A 62 -10.63 3.75 -3.76
CA HIS A 62 -11.71 4.39 -4.50
C HIS A 62 -12.72 4.74 -3.43
N GLN A 63 -12.86 6.04 -3.14
CA GLN A 63 -13.99 6.52 -2.38
C GLN A 63 -15.19 6.18 -3.25
N GLU A 64 -15.78 5.00 -3.03
CA GLU A 64 -17.06 4.57 -3.56
C GLU A 64 -18.14 5.44 -2.89
N SER A 65 -18.07 6.74 -3.13
CA SER A 65 -19.07 7.74 -2.77
C SER A 65 -19.79 8.24 -4.02
N ALA A 66 -19.81 7.43 -5.09
CA ALA A 66 -20.63 7.65 -6.25
C ALA A 66 -21.25 6.31 -6.67
N ASN A 67 -22.57 6.20 -6.43
CA ASN A 67 -23.47 5.21 -7.03
C ASN A 67 -23.70 3.86 -6.31
N ARG A 68 -24.24 3.95 -5.09
CA ARG A 68 -25.15 2.92 -4.54
C ARG A 68 -26.56 3.50 -4.35
N ASN A 69 -27.14 4.01 -5.43
CA ASN A 69 -28.59 4.27 -5.46
C ASN A 69 -29.12 4.00 -6.87
N ALA A 70 -29.24 2.72 -7.20
CA ALA A 70 -30.01 2.25 -8.33
C ALA A 70 -30.61 0.89 -7.97
N ARG A 71 -31.70 0.91 -7.19
CA ARG A 71 -32.88 0.04 -7.36
C ARG A 71 -33.96 0.39 -6.37
#